data_AF-A0A316RWH2-F1
#
_entry.id   AF-A0A316RWH2-F1
#
_cell.length_a   1.000
_cell.length_b   1.000
_cell.length_c   1.000
_cell.angle_alpha   90.00
_cell.angle_beta   90.00
_cell.angle_gamma   90.00
#
_symmetry.space_group_name_H-M   'P 1'
#
loop_
_entity.id
_entity.type
_entity.pdbx_description
1 polymer ?
#
loop_
_entity_poly.entity_id
_entity_poly.type
_entity_poly.pdbx_seq_one_letter_code
_entity_poly.pdbx_strand_id
1 'polypeptide(L)'
;MNLPLPDDASVRRPRVHRSPARLTVCVLLLLGILAEMVMIFLFSNEDKTQSGDRSDKVTEAIAPVVVPGYEKLPAEEQTKIVERLGMPVRKLAHMTEYAVLAILVGALLVAWEDRNWRRPAIRWAVPAVFCLLYATSDEIHQIFSNRGASVLDVMIDVVGALLGLCLLWGISALVRRLRHSTYS
;
A
#
# COMPACT_ATOMS: atom_id res chain seq x y z
N MET A 1 -59.82 12.54 -17.33
CA MET A 1 -59.50 11.13 -17.62
C MET A 1 -57.98 11.02 -17.51
N ASN A 2 -57.47 10.67 -16.33
CA ASN A 2 -56.03 10.59 -16.06
C ASN A 2 -55.57 9.17 -16.40
N LEU A 3 -54.81 9.02 -17.49
CA LEU A 3 -54.13 7.76 -17.79
C LEU A 3 -52.99 7.57 -16.79
N PRO A 4 -52.86 6.41 -16.14
CA PRO A 4 -51.73 6.13 -15.28
C PRO A 4 -50.45 6.03 -16.12
N LEU A 5 -49.37 6.67 -15.66
CA LEU A 5 -48.04 6.55 -16.26
C LEU A 5 -47.55 5.09 -16.17
N PRO A 6 -46.83 4.59 -17.18
CA PRO A 6 -46.31 3.22 -17.17
C PRO A 6 -45.32 3.03 -16.02
N ASP A 7 -45.52 1.95 -15.28
CA ASP A 7 -44.71 1.53 -14.14
C ASP A 7 -43.24 1.38 -14.55
N ASP A 8 -42.32 2.05 -13.84
CA ASP A 8 -40.85 1.98 -13.98
C ASP A 8 -40.31 0.61 -13.50
N ALA A 9 -40.83 -0.47 -14.08
CA ALA A 9 -40.37 -1.82 -13.77
C ALA A 9 -39.12 -2.22 -14.58
N SER A 10 -38.75 -1.44 -15.60
CA SER A 10 -37.66 -1.77 -16.54
C SER A 10 -36.27 -1.29 -16.11
N VAL A 11 -36.15 -0.50 -15.03
CA VAL A 11 -34.85 -0.01 -14.52
C VAL A 11 -34.42 -0.71 -13.23
N ARG A 12 -34.81 -1.96 -12.99
CA ARG A 12 -34.19 -2.75 -11.91
C ARG A 12 -32.86 -3.30 -12.36
N ARG A 13 -31.78 -2.57 -12.07
CA ARG A 13 -30.40 -3.12 -12.19
C ARG A 13 -30.35 -4.45 -11.43
N PRO A 14 -29.84 -5.55 -12.03
CA PRO A 14 -29.80 -6.84 -11.37
C PRO A 14 -29.03 -6.70 -10.05
N ARG A 15 -29.67 -7.12 -8.94
CA ARG A 15 -29.06 -7.13 -7.62
C ARG A 15 -27.90 -8.13 -7.68
N VAL A 16 -26.65 -7.64 -7.63
CA VAL A 16 -25.45 -8.48 -7.63
C VAL A 16 -25.48 -9.29 -6.33
N HIS A 17 -25.99 -10.51 -6.37
CA HIS A 17 -25.97 -11.43 -5.23
C HIS A 17 -24.51 -11.85 -5.01
N ARG A 18 -23.84 -11.26 -4.02
CA ARG A 18 -22.46 -11.60 -3.68
C ARG A 18 -22.46 -12.85 -2.81
N SER A 19 -21.69 -13.87 -3.21
CA SER A 19 -21.50 -15.07 -2.38
C SER A 19 -20.91 -14.70 -1.01
N PRO A 20 -21.33 -15.35 0.09
CA PRO A 20 -20.86 -15.05 1.45
C PRO A 20 -19.33 -15.08 1.57
N ALA A 21 -18.65 -16.04 0.92
CA ALA A 21 -17.19 -16.15 0.92
C ALA A 21 -16.49 -14.88 0.39
N ARG A 22 -17.06 -14.21 -0.62
CA ARG A 22 -16.48 -12.98 -1.19
C ARG A 22 -16.70 -11.79 -0.26
N LEU A 23 -17.86 -11.73 0.39
CA LEU A 23 -18.10 -10.70 1.40
C LEU A 23 -17.08 -10.84 2.55
N THR A 24 -16.82 -12.06 3.00
CA THR A 24 -15.77 -12.35 4.00
C THR A 24 -14.40 -11.85 3.52
N VAL A 25 -13.99 -12.15 2.29
CA VAL A 25 -12.71 -11.66 1.74
C VAL A 25 -12.66 -10.13 1.69
N CYS A 26 -13.73 -9.47 1.23
CA CYS A 26 -13.79 -8.00 1.22
C CYS A 26 -13.67 -7.42 2.64
N VAL A 27 -14.33 -8.02 3.63
CA VAL A 27 -14.22 -7.59 5.04
C VAL A 27 -12.79 -7.76 5.55
N LEU A 28 -12.15 -8.90 5.29
CA LEU A 28 -10.75 -9.13 5.69
C LEU A 28 -9.80 -8.13 5.03
N LEU A 29 -9.99 -7.82 3.75
CA LEU A 29 -9.20 -6.82 3.05
C LEU A 29 -9.42 -5.41 3.61
N LEU A 30 -10.66 -5.04 3.95
CA LEU A 30 -10.96 -3.76 4.59
C LEU A 30 -10.30 -3.65 5.97
N LEU A 31 -10.33 -4.73 6.77
CA LEU A 31 -9.63 -4.79 8.05
C LEU A 31 -8.11 -4.68 7.86
N GLY A 32 -7.56 -5.34 6.85
CA GLY A 32 -6.14 -5.22 6.48
C GLY A 32 -5.75 -3.80 6.08
N ILE A 33 -6.55 -3.14 5.22
CA ILE A 33 -6.35 -1.74 4.84
C ILE A 33 -6.35 -0.85 6.08
N LEU A 34 -7.34 -1.02 6.96
CA LEU A 34 -7.42 -0.24 8.19
C LEU A 34 -6.21 -0.48 9.10
N ALA A 35 -5.79 -1.73 9.26
CA ALA A 35 -4.62 -2.07 10.07
C ALA A 35 -3.34 -1.44 9.51
N GLU A 36 -3.16 -1.46 8.19
CA GLU A 36 -2.01 -0.85 7.51
C GLU A 36 -2.00 0.67 7.69
N MET A 37 -3.15 1.32 7.49
CA MET A 37 -3.30 2.76 7.73
C MET A 37 -3.00 3.12 9.19
N VAL A 38 -3.50 2.35 10.15
CA VAL A 38 -3.18 2.58 11.57
C VAL A 38 -1.69 2.41 11.83
N MET A 39 -1.04 1.41 11.22
CA MET A 39 0.40 1.21 11.36
C MET A 39 1.20 2.41 10.85
N ILE A 40 0.91 2.86 9.62
CA ILE A 40 1.56 4.04 9.00
C ILE A 40 1.37 5.26 9.91
N PHE A 41 0.13 5.52 10.34
CA PHE A 41 -0.17 6.65 11.22
C PHE A 41 0.60 6.59 12.54
N LEU A 42 0.71 5.41 13.16
CA LEU A 42 1.46 5.24 14.41
C LEU A 42 2.95 5.53 14.21
N PHE A 43 3.53 5.16 13.07
CA PHE A 43 4.94 5.42 12.76
C PHE A 43 5.18 6.89 12.41
N SER A 44 4.23 7.53 11.74
CA SER A 44 4.30 8.95 11.40
C SER A 44 4.01 9.88 12.57
N ASN A 45 3.37 9.35 13.62
CA ASN A 45 3.21 10.06 14.88
C ASN A 45 4.50 10.12 15.70
N GLU A 46 5.51 9.31 15.38
CA GLU A 46 6.83 9.38 16.01
C GLU A 46 7.59 10.64 15.59
N ASP A 47 8.33 11.24 16.52
CA ASP A 47 9.22 12.37 16.23
C ASP A 47 10.46 11.95 15.42
N LYS A 48 11.29 12.91 15.01
CA LYS A 48 12.51 12.65 14.21
C LYS A 48 13.51 11.74 14.92
N THR A 49 13.61 11.82 16.25
CA THR A 49 14.54 11.02 17.05
C THR A 49 14.06 9.58 17.18
N GLN A 50 12.80 9.38 17.56
CA GLN A 50 12.18 8.05 17.69
C GLN A 50 12.18 7.29 16.37
N SER A 51 11.80 7.96 15.28
CA SER A 51 11.81 7.36 13.94
C SER A 51 13.23 7.08 13.43
N GLY A 52 14.22 7.89 13.84
CA GLY A 52 15.65 7.66 13.62
C GLY A 52 16.12 6.39 14.33
N ASP A 53 15.99 6.35 15.66
CA ASP A 53 16.42 5.23 16.50
C ASP A 53 15.83 3.89 16.05
N ARG A 54 14.56 3.90 15.64
CA ARG A 54 13.90 2.70 15.10
C ARG A 54 14.55 2.22 13.81
N SER A 55 14.80 3.14 12.89
CA SER A 55 15.42 2.81 11.59
C SER A 55 16.87 2.39 11.76
N ASP A 56 17.58 2.96 12.72
CA ASP A 56 18.95 2.59 13.05
C ASP A 56 19.03 1.16 13.60
N LYS A 57 18.10 0.76 14.49
CA LYS A 57 18.00 -0.64 14.96
C LYS A 57 17.75 -1.63 13.82
N VAL A 58 16.86 -1.28 12.88
CA VAL A 58 16.63 -2.10 11.69
C VAL A 58 17.89 -2.15 10.83
N THR A 59 18.58 -1.02 10.68
CA THR A 59 19.82 -0.91 9.91
C THR A 59 20.95 -1.75 10.51
N GLU A 60 21.14 -1.70 11.82
CA GLU A 60 22.09 -2.55 12.57
C GLU A 60 21.79 -4.04 12.34
N ALA A 61 20.51 -4.44 12.36
CA ALA A 61 20.11 -5.83 12.15
C ALA A 61 20.40 -6.33 10.73
N ILE A 62 20.31 -5.46 9.71
CA ILE A 62 20.55 -5.86 8.30
C ILE A 62 21.98 -5.59 7.83
N ALA A 63 22.74 -4.73 8.52
CA ALA A 63 24.09 -4.33 8.11
C ALA A 63 25.05 -5.50 7.86
N PRO A 64 25.08 -6.59 8.67
CA PRO A 64 25.93 -7.75 8.40
C PRO A 64 25.61 -8.47 7.08
N VAL A 65 24.36 -8.40 6.62
CA VAL A 65 23.90 -9.02 5.37
C VAL A 65 24.23 -8.14 4.17
N VAL A 66 24.13 -6.81 4.34
CA VAL A 66 24.29 -5.83 3.26
C VAL A 66 25.75 -5.43 3.06
N VAL A 67 26.56 -5.41 4.13
CA VAL A 67 27.96 -4.98 4.12
C VAL A 67 28.88 -6.15 4.47
N PRO A 68 29.56 -6.76 3.48
CA PRO A 68 30.48 -7.86 3.72
C PRO A 68 31.57 -7.49 4.73
N GLY A 69 31.69 -8.29 5.80
CA GLY A 69 32.70 -8.07 6.84
C GLY A 69 32.36 -6.99 7.86
N TYR A 70 31.12 -6.48 7.88
CA TYR A 70 30.66 -5.47 8.84
C TYR A 70 31.04 -5.76 10.30
N GLU A 71 30.85 -7.01 10.75
CA GLU A 71 31.15 -7.43 12.14
C GLU A 71 32.64 -7.32 12.51
N LYS A 72 33.53 -7.26 11.51
CA LYS A 72 34.98 -7.16 11.72
C LYS A 72 35.47 -5.71 11.74
N LEU A 73 34.60 -4.75 11.40
CA LEU A 73 34.96 -3.33 11.38
C LEU A 73 35.06 -2.77 12.80
N PRO A 74 35.88 -1.74 13.03
CA PRO A 74 35.87 -0.98 14.28
C PRO A 74 34.47 -0.42 14.58
N ALA A 75 34.11 -0.33 15.87
CA ALA A 75 32.80 0.16 16.29
C ALA A 75 32.45 1.55 15.69
N GLU A 76 33.43 2.44 15.58
CA GLU A 76 33.23 3.77 14.98
C GLU A 76 32.83 3.70 13.50
N GLU A 77 33.39 2.75 12.74
CA GLU A 77 33.03 2.56 11.34
C GLU A 77 31.64 1.92 11.21
N GLN A 78 31.29 1.00 12.11
CA GLN A 78 29.96 0.40 12.17
C GLN A 78 28.87 1.47 12.41
N THR A 79 29.09 2.38 13.36
CA THR A 79 28.17 3.49 13.64
C THR A 79 28.01 4.40 12.41
N LYS A 80 29.10 4.76 11.74
CA LYS A 80 29.04 5.59 10.52
C LYS A 80 28.27 4.90 9.38
N ILE A 81 28.34 3.58 9.27
CA ILE A 81 27.55 2.82 8.29
C ILE A 81 26.07 2.91 8.64
N VAL A 82 25.71 2.71 9.91
CA VAL A 82 24.32 2.78 10.37
C VAL A 82 23.74 4.17 10.13
N GLU A 83 24.45 5.24 10.53
CA GLU A 83 24.02 6.62 10.30
C GLU A 83 23.78 6.93 8.81
N ARG A 84 24.61 6.38 7.92
CA ARG A 84 24.48 6.57 6.46
C ARG A 84 23.31 5.79 5.87
N LEU A 85 23.03 4.61 6.39
CA LEU A 85 22.02 3.70 5.85
C LEU A 85 20.64 3.89 6.50
N GLY A 86 20.55 4.43 7.71
CA GLY A 86 19.30 4.61 8.47
C GLY A 86 18.26 5.42 7.70
N MET A 87 18.67 6.52 7.07
CA MET A 87 17.79 7.33 6.21
C MET A 87 17.25 6.55 4.99
N PRO A 88 18.10 5.91 4.16
CA PRO A 88 17.63 5.00 3.10
C PRO A 88 16.71 3.89 3.59
N VAL A 89 17.05 3.21 4.69
CA VAL A 89 16.24 2.13 5.27
C VAL A 89 14.87 2.64 5.68
N ARG A 90 14.79 3.81 6.33
CA ARG A 90 13.52 4.44 6.69
C ARG A 90 12.66 4.75 5.46
N LYS A 91 13.25 5.33 4.41
CA LYS A 91 12.52 5.63 3.16
C LYS A 91 12.01 4.35 2.50
N LEU A 92 12.81 3.28 2.48
CA LEU A 92 12.39 1.99 1.95
C LEU A 92 11.26 1.33 2.77
N ALA A 93 11.25 1.54 4.10
CA ALA A 93 10.16 1.08 4.95
C ALA A 93 8.83 1.75 4.56
N HIS A 94 8.80 3.08 4.49
CA HIS A 94 7.60 3.80 4.05
C HIS A 94 7.17 3.43 2.63
N MET A 95 8.11 3.33 1.67
CA MET A 95 7.80 2.81 0.33
C MET A 95 7.13 1.44 0.37
N THR A 96 7.56 0.56 1.28
CA THR A 96 7.02 -0.79 1.44
C THR A 96 5.61 -0.77 2.06
N GLU A 97 5.38 0.08 3.07
CA GLU A 97 4.05 0.29 3.66
C GLU A 97 3.04 0.74 2.61
N TYR A 98 3.40 1.75 1.80
CA TYR A 98 2.54 2.22 0.71
C TYR A 98 2.38 1.20 -0.42
N ALA A 99 3.38 0.35 -0.68
CA ALA A 99 3.25 -0.77 -1.61
C ALA A 99 2.23 -1.80 -1.11
N VAL A 100 2.27 -2.16 0.17
CA VAL A 100 1.32 -3.08 0.81
C VAL A 100 -0.09 -2.50 0.81
N LEU A 101 -0.24 -1.23 1.19
CA LEU A 101 -1.52 -0.52 1.17
C LEU A 101 -2.14 -0.52 -0.24
N ALA A 102 -1.35 -0.22 -1.27
CA ALA A 102 -1.81 -0.22 -2.65
C ALA A 102 -2.23 -1.63 -3.12
N ILE A 103 -1.49 -2.68 -2.72
CA ILE A 103 -1.86 -4.08 -3.00
C ILE A 103 -3.20 -4.42 -2.36
N LEU A 104 -3.40 -4.06 -1.09
CA LEU A 104 -4.64 -4.34 -0.37
C LEU A 104 -5.85 -3.65 -0.99
N VAL A 105 -5.72 -2.35 -1.32
CA VAL A 105 -6.78 -1.59 -2.00
C VAL A 105 -7.04 -2.16 -3.40
N GLY A 106 -5.99 -2.47 -4.16
CA GLY A 106 -6.11 -3.11 -5.48
C GLY A 106 -6.79 -4.47 -5.43
N ALA A 107 -6.46 -5.29 -4.44
CA ALA A 107 -7.07 -6.60 -4.19
C ALA A 107 -8.56 -6.47 -3.83
N LEU A 108 -8.91 -5.47 -3.01
CA LEU A 108 -10.31 -5.19 -2.65
C LEU A 108 -11.16 -4.86 -3.89
N LEU A 109 -10.64 -4.04 -4.81
CA LEU A 109 -11.34 -3.73 -6.06
C LEU A 109 -11.59 -4.97 -6.93
N VAL A 110 -10.68 -5.95 -6.90
CA VAL A 110 -10.86 -7.23 -7.59
C VAL A 110 -11.92 -8.08 -6.90
N ALA A 111 -11.87 -8.17 -5.56
CA ALA A 111 -12.79 -8.99 -4.76
C ALA A 111 -14.25 -8.50 -4.83
N TRP A 112 -14.46 -7.20 -5.03
CA TRP A 112 -15.79 -6.58 -5.06
C TRP A 112 -16.66 -6.93 -6.30
N GLU A 113 -16.06 -7.53 -7.34
CA GLU A 113 -16.72 -8.07 -8.56
C GLU A 113 -17.50 -7.06 -9.42
N ASP A 114 -17.52 -5.77 -9.11
CA ASP A 114 -18.32 -4.84 -9.91
C ASP A 114 -17.61 -4.49 -11.24
N ARG A 115 -18.36 -4.66 -12.35
CA ARG A 115 -17.87 -4.54 -13.73
C ARG A 115 -17.23 -3.17 -14.02
N ASN A 116 -17.64 -2.12 -13.32
CA ASN A 116 -17.02 -0.80 -13.45
C ASN A 116 -15.59 -0.80 -12.88
N TRP A 117 -15.36 -1.46 -11.74
CA TRP A 117 -14.03 -1.57 -11.10
C TRP A 117 -13.09 -2.55 -11.82
N ARG A 118 -13.58 -3.27 -12.84
CA ARG A 118 -12.75 -4.13 -13.67
C ARG A 118 -11.98 -3.36 -14.76
N ARG A 119 -12.33 -2.10 -15.03
CA ARG A 119 -11.66 -1.28 -16.04
C ARG A 119 -10.18 -1.06 -15.63
N PRO A 120 -9.20 -1.30 -16.52
CA PRO A 120 -7.78 -1.13 -16.19
C PRO A 120 -7.48 0.24 -15.60
N ALA A 121 -7.99 1.32 -16.21
CA ALA A 121 -7.80 2.68 -15.69
C ALA A 121 -8.25 2.83 -14.23
N ILE A 122 -9.39 2.25 -13.83
CA ILE A 122 -9.91 2.33 -12.46
C ILE A 122 -9.05 1.50 -11.50
N ARG A 123 -8.60 0.31 -11.93
CA ARG A 123 -7.75 -0.57 -11.12
C ARG A 123 -6.39 0.03 -10.78
N TRP A 124 -5.88 0.91 -11.64
CA TRP A 124 -4.65 1.65 -11.40
C TRP A 124 -4.91 2.97 -10.67
N ALA A 125 -5.86 3.77 -11.16
CA ALA A 125 -6.09 5.12 -10.64
C ALA A 125 -6.60 5.12 -9.20
N VAL A 126 -7.53 4.24 -8.84
CA VAL A 126 -8.16 4.30 -7.50
C VAL A 126 -7.16 3.99 -6.39
N PRO A 127 -6.39 2.89 -6.40
CA PRO A 127 -5.39 2.65 -5.38
C PRO A 127 -4.27 3.70 -5.39
N ALA A 128 -3.82 4.14 -6.58
CA ALA A 128 -2.75 5.13 -6.68
C ALA A 128 -3.16 6.50 -6.11
N VAL A 129 -4.35 6.99 -6.46
CA VAL A 129 -4.91 8.24 -5.92
C VAL A 129 -5.17 8.11 -4.41
N PHE A 130 -5.69 6.98 -3.96
CA PHE A 130 -5.87 6.72 -2.54
C PHE A 130 -4.55 6.81 -1.76
N CYS A 131 -3.50 6.15 -2.25
CA CYS A 131 -2.18 6.19 -1.62
C CYS A 131 -1.55 7.59 -1.70
N LEU A 132 -1.69 8.31 -2.81
CA LEU A 132 -1.23 9.70 -2.93
C LEU A 132 -1.88 10.61 -1.90
N LEU A 133 -3.21 10.53 -1.76
CA LEU A 133 -3.95 11.32 -0.76
C LEU A 133 -3.52 10.93 0.66
N TYR A 134 -3.33 9.64 0.91
CA TYR A 134 -2.92 9.16 2.23
C TYR A 134 -1.48 9.56 2.58
N ALA A 135 -0.53 9.44 1.66
CA ALA A 135 0.85 9.94 1.80
C ALA A 135 0.89 11.46 2.02
N THR A 136 0.05 12.21 1.30
CA THR A 136 -0.08 13.64 1.52
C THR A 136 -0.62 13.95 2.92
N SER A 137 -1.64 13.21 3.37
CA SER A 137 -2.18 13.39 4.73
C SER A 137 -1.18 13.01 5.81
N ASP A 138 -0.34 12.02 5.55
CA ASP A 138 0.71 11.58 6.45
C ASP A 138 1.79 12.66 6.66
N GLU A 139 2.29 13.23 5.57
CA GLU A 139 3.25 14.33 5.62
C GLU A 139 2.67 15.59 6.28
N ILE A 140 1.36 15.85 6.09
CA ILE A 140 0.66 16.92 6.82
C ILE A 140 0.58 16.58 8.32
N HIS A 141 0.30 15.34 8.69
CA HIS A 141 0.27 14.90 10.09
C HIS A 141 1.63 15.04 10.76
N GLN A 142 2.71 14.67 10.07
CA GLN A 142 4.08 14.79 10.54
C GLN A 142 4.46 16.23 10.97
N ILE A 143 3.86 17.26 10.37
CA ILE A 143 4.03 18.67 10.79
C ILE A 143 3.64 18.85 12.27
N PHE A 144 2.58 18.16 12.72
CA PHE A 144 2.11 18.22 14.11
C PHE A 144 3.00 17.41 15.06
N SER A 145 3.79 16.47 14.56
CA SER A 145 4.78 15.69 15.31
C SER A 145 6.18 16.31 15.32
N ASN A 146 6.30 17.63 15.06
CA ASN A 146 7.58 18.34 14.93
C ASN A 146 8.53 17.75 13.85
N ARG A 147 7.97 17.03 12.87
CA ARG A 147 8.67 16.60 11.66
C ARG A 147 8.43 17.62 10.55
N GLY A 148 9.33 17.65 9.57
CA GLY A 148 9.17 18.52 8.41
C GLY A 148 8.42 17.77 7.33
N ALA A 149 7.43 18.40 6.71
CA ALA A 149 6.77 17.85 5.53
C ALA A 149 7.66 17.99 4.28
N SER A 150 7.59 17.01 3.40
CA SER A 150 8.47 16.86 2.24
C SER A 150 7.71 16.26 1.07
N VAL A 151 7.58 17.04 0.00
CA VAL A 151 6.97 16.57 -1.26
C VAL A 151 7.75 15.38 -1.83
N LEU A 152 9.06 15.33 -1.62
CA LEU A 152 9.87 14.20 -2.07
C LEU A 152 9.53 12.91 -1.32
N ASP A 153 9.15 12.99 -0.04
CA ASP A 153 8.76 11.80 0.72
C ASP A 153 7.39 11.28 0.22
N VAL A 154 6.42 12.17 -0.03
CA VAL A 154 5.16 11.79 -0.74
C VAL A 154 5.44 11.10 -2.08
N MET A 155 6.36 11.64 -2.88
CA MET A 155 6.70 11.07 -4.19
C MET A 155 7.30 9.67 -4.07
N ILE A 156 8.20 9.48 -3.10
CA ILE A 156 8.84 8.20 -2.81
C ILE A 156 7.79 7.16 -2.41
N ASP A 157 6.86 7.51 -1.53
CA ASP A 157 5.78 6.64 -1.07
C ASP A 157 4.82 6.26 -2.20
N VAL A 158 4.49 7.21 -3.07
CA VAL A 158 3.67 6.95 -4.28
C VAL A 158 4.40 6.03 -5.26
N VAL A 159 5.73 6.14 -5.40
CA VAL A 159 6.51 5.17 -6.19
C VAL A 159 6.40 3.78 -5.57
N GLY A 160 6.49 3.65 -4.24
CA GLY A 160 6.24 2.41 -3.51
C GLY A 160 4.86 1.81 -3.84
N ALA A 161 3.80 2.62 -3.74
CA ALA A 161 2.44 2.22 -4.11
C ALA A 161 2.33 1.70 -5.55
N LEU A 162 2.95 2.39 -6.52
CA LEU A 162 2.95 1.97 -7.92
C LEU A 162 3.71 0.66 -8.14
N LEU A 163 4.83 0.45 -7.46
CA LEU A 163 5.56 -0.82 -7.48
C LEU A 163 4.72 -1.97 -6.91
N GLY A 164 4.01 -1.73 -5.80
CA GLY A 164 3.06 -2.69 -5.23
C GLY A 164 1.95 -3.09 -6.22
N LEU A 165 1.38 -2.12 -6.94
CA LEU A 165 0.41 -2.40 -8.00
C LEU A 165 1.01 -3.20 -9.16
N CYS A 166 2.20 -2.83 -9.63
CA CYS A 166 2.91 -3.61 -10.65
C CYS A 166 3.08 -5.08 -10.23
N LEU A 167 3.46 -5.32 -8.97
CA LEU A 167 3.59 -6.66 -8.41
C LEU A 167 2.25 -7.41 -8.40
N LEU A 168 1.19 -6.80 -7.86
CA LEU A 168 -0.14 -7.39 -7.81
C LEU A 168 -0.65 -7.81 -9.20
N TRP A 169 -0.53 -6.92 -10.19
CA TRP A 169 -1.01 -7.17 -11.53
C TRP A 169 -0.11 -8.14 -12.29
N GLY A 170 1.21 -8.10 -12.08
CA GLY A 170 2.17 -9.05 -12.63
C GLY A 170 1.90 -10.48 -12.16
N ILE A 171 1.73 -10.68 -10.85
CA ILE A 171 1.37 -11.99 -10.27
C ILE A 171 0.00 -12.44 -10.80
N SER A 172 -1.00 -11.55 -10.82
CA SER A 172 -2.33 -11.86 -11.33
C SER A 172 -2.30 -12.31 -12.81
N ALA A 173 -1.46 -11.68 -13.64
CA ALA A 173 -1.28 -12.03 -15.03
C ALA A 173 -0.56 -13.39 -15.18
N LEU A 174 0.49 -13.62 -14.40
CA LEU A 174 1.24 -14.87 -14.38
C LEU A 174 0.34 -16.06 -14.01
N VAL A 175 -0.44 -15.93 -12.92
CA VAL A 175 -1.36 -16.98 -12.46
C VAL A 175 -2.41 -17.29 -13.53
N ARG A 176 -2.97 -16.28 -14.21
CA ARG A 176 -3.92 -16.50 -15.31
C ARG A 176 -3.27 -17.26 -16.47
N ARG A 177 -2.05 -16.90 -16.86
CA ARG A 177 -1.30 -17.59 -17.93
C ARG A 177 -1.05 -19.06 -17.59
N LEU A 178 -0.59 -19.35 -16.38
CA LEU A 178 -0.33 -20.72 -15.93
C LEU A 178 -1.61 -21.56 -15.93
N ARG A 179 -2.73 -21.01 -15.44
CA ARG A 179 -4.02 -21.72 -15.46
C ARG A 179 -4.49 -22.02 -16.88
N HIS A 180 -4.32 -21.11 -17.84
CA HIS A 180 -4.69 -21.39 -19.23
C HIS A 180 -3.85 -22.51 -19.86
N SER A 181 -2.56 -22.59 -19.53
CA SER A 181 -1.65 -23.62 -20.06
C SER A 181 -1.94 -25.03 -19.53
N THR A 182 -2.61 -25.18 -18.38
CA THR A 182 -2.95 -26.50 -17.80
C THR A 182 -4.24 -27.09 -18.38
N TYR A 183 -5.07 -26.28 -19.03
CA TYR A 183 -6.32 -26.71 -19.66
C TYR A 183 -6.26 -26.76 -21.21
N SER A 184 -5.10 -26.46 -21.79
CA SER A 184 -4.82 -26.60 -23.24
C SER A 184 -4.00 -27.86 -23.48
#